data_AF-A0A815KV04-F1
#
_entry.id   AF-A0A815KV04-F1
#
_cell.length_a   1.000
_cell.length_b   1.000
_cell.length_c   1.000
_cell.angle_alpha   90.00
_cell.angle_beta   90.00
_cell.angle_gamma   90.00
#
_symmetry.space_group_name_H-M   'P 1'
#
loop_
_entity.id
_entity.type
_entity.pdbx_description
1 polymer ?
#
loop_
_entity_poly.entity_id
_entity_poly.type
_entity_poly.pdbx_seq_one_letter_code
_entity_poly.pdbx_strand_id
1 'polypeptide(L)'
;MAFLRILCLLGISNIHHVKVVTGKLGVTAVKDYHTAEFGIDYIGCRAWTNPKGMDCNPYQGDTNCDTELPMLCIRVDHSPRPPYLIYGNGAVMPAANYYGWSGGHVSTTLPVKAARFRNRAEASRFCAEALGQEWEVAGIWGAQPHWIPGMNGTKYAGT
;
A
#
# COMPACT_ATOMS: atom_id res chain seq x y z
N MET A 1 49.98 -9.49 -41.00
CA MET A 1 50.32 -8.06 -40.92
C MET A 1 49.04 -7.27 -41.04
N ALA A 2 48.84 -6.34 -40.09
CA ALA A 2 47.62 -5.58 -39.85
C ALA A 2 47.38 -4.45 -40.86
N PHE A 3 46.12 -4.03 -41.00
CA PHE A 3 45.63 -2.63 -41.09
C PHE A 3 44.08 -2.71 -41.06
N LEU A 4 43.44 -2.64 -39.89
CA LEU A 4 42.90 -1.42 -39.27
C LEU A 4 42.12 -0.52 -40.24
N ARG A 5 40.78 -0.63 -40.24
CA ARG A 5 39.90 0.53 -40.42
C ARG A 5 38.80 0.51 -39.37
N ILE A 6 39.05 1.34 -38.36
CA ILE A 6 38.10 1.90 -37.41
C ILE A 6 36.94 2.52 -38.21
N LEU A 7 35.72 2.01 -38.04
CA LEU A 7 34.54 2.85 -38.14
C LEU A 7 33.97 3.02 -36.74
N CYS A 8 34.34 4.16 -36.18
CA CYS A 8 33.78 4.76 -34.99
C CYS A 8 32.32 5.12 -35.31
N LEU A 9 31.37 4.24 -34.97
CA LEU A 9 29.99 4.64 -34.76
C LEU A 9 29.83 4.82 -33.26
N LEU A 10 30.17 6.02 -32.79
CA LEU A 10 29.64 6.60 -31.56
C LEU A 10 28.13 6.79 -31.75
N GLY A 11 27.39 5.70 -31.68
CA GLY A 11 25.97 5.76 -31.36
C GLY A 11 25.89 6.17 -29.90
N ILE A 12 25.64 7.46 -29.65
CA ILE A 12 25.23 7.97 -28.34
C ILE A 12 23.86 7.35 -28.08
N SER A 13 23.86 6.10 -27.61
CA SER A 13 22.66 5.45 -27.14
C SER A 13 22.37 6.12 -25.79
N ASN A 14 21.45 7.09 -25.80
CA ASN A 14 20.74 7.51 -24.60
C ASN A 14 19.93 6.31 -24.10
N ILE A 15 20.63 5.31 -23.57
CA ILE A 15 20.04 4.25 -22.77
C ILE A 15 19.71 4.96 -21.47
N HIS A 16 18.51 5.55 -21.40
CA HIS A 16 17.85 5.70 -20.12
C HIS A 16 17.96 4.33 -19.45
N HIS A 17 18.75 4.25 -18.39
CA HIS A 17 18.81 3.07 -17.54
C HIS A 17 17.41 2.85 -16.99
N VAL A 18 16.57 2.13 -17.74
CA VAL A 18 15.42 1.45 -17.18
C VAL A 18 16.06 0.45 -16.23
N LYS A 19 16.10 0.79 -14.94
CA LYS A 19 16.36 -0.20 -13.90
C LYS A 19 15.27 -1.25 -14.08
N VAL A 20 15.61 -2.34 -14.76
CA VAL A 20 14.81 -3.55 -14.70
C VAL A 20 14.80 -3.91 -13.22
N VAL A 21 13.65 -3.77 -12.57
CA VAL A 21 13.49 -4.23 -11.19
C VAL A 21 13.50 -5.75 -11.27
N THR A 22 14.68 -6.34 -11.15
CA THR A 22 14.86 -7.78 -11.06
C THR A 22 14.49 -8.19 -9.63
N GLY A 23 13.24 -8.60 -9.41
CA GLY A 23 12.77 -9.01 -8.09
C GLY A 23 11.24 -9.12 -8.02
N LYS A 24 10.74 -9.79 -6.97
CA LYS A 24 9.30 -9.75 -6.67
C LYS A 24 8.93 -8.32 -6.27
N LEU A 25 7.85 -7.81 -6.84
CA LEU A 25 7.30 -6.53 -6.44
C LEU A 25 6.22 -6.73 -5.38
N GLY A 26 6.26 -5.89 -4.36
CA GLY A 26 5.20 -5.70 -3.38
C GLY A 26 4.53 -4.34 -3.60
N VAL A 27 3.45 -4.12 -2.87
CA VAL A 27 2.74 -2.85 -2.88
C VAL A 27 3.10 -2.07 -1.62
N THR A 28 3.48 -0.80 -1.77
CA THR A 28 3.74 0.08 -0.63
C THR A 28 2.49 0.85 -0.24
N ALA A 29 2.03 0.62 0.99
CA ALA A 29 0.99 1.42 1.61
C ALA A 29 1.59 2.67 2.27
N VAL A 30 0.87 3.77 2.20
CA VAL A 30 1.23 5.03 2.85
C VAL A 30 0.05 5.58 3.63
N LYS A 31 0.34 6.30 4.70
CA LYS A 31 -0.65 7.17 5.34
C LYS A 31 -0.78 8.44 4.51
N ASP A 32 -1.92 8.60 3.84
CA ASP A 32 -2.23 9.77 3.02
C ASP A 32 -2.48 11.00 3.89
N TYR A 33 -3.38 10.89 4.87
CA TYR A 33 -3.69 11.96 5.82
C TYR A 33 -4.36 11.41 7.08
N HIS A 34 -4.39 12.25 8.12
CA HIS A 34 -5.08 12.02 9.38
C HIS A 34 -6.16 13.07 9.57
N THR A 35 -7.35 12.67 10.04
CA THR A 35 -8.38 13.62 10.46
C THR A 35 -8.30 13.85 11.96
N ALA A 36 -8.00 15.08 12.38
CA ALA A 36 -7.98 15.42 13.81
C ALA A 36 -9.39 15.36 14.45
N GLU A 37 -10.43 15.63 13.66
CA GLU A 37 -11.83 15.64 14.11
C GLU A 37 -12.34 14.26 14.49
N PHE A 38 -11.99 13.23 13.72
CA PHE A 38 -12.51 11.87 13.90
C PHE A 38 -11.44 10.85 14.29
N GLY A 39 -10.17 11.26 14.35
CA GLY A 39 -9.05 10.37 14.63
C GLY A 39 -8.81 9.32 13.54
N ILE A 40 -9.23 9.58 12.28
CA ILE A 40 -9.17 8.58 11.21
C ILE A 40 -7.86 8.71 10.44
N ASP A 41 -7.19 7.58 10.23
CA ASP A 41 -6.05 7.46 9.33
C ASP A 41 -6.49 6.92 7.97
N TYR A 42 -6.23 7.70 6.93
CA TYR A 42 -6.45 7.27 5.55
C TYR A 42 -5.17 6.61 5.05
N ILE A 43 -5.27 5.31 4.82
CA ILE A 43 -4.20 4.52 4.24
C ILE A 43 -4.53 4.30 2.77
N GLY A 44 -3.60 4.67 1.92
CA GLY A 44 -3.70 4.50 0.48
C GLY A 44 -2.46 3.83 -0.07
N CYS A 45 -2.49 3.58 -1.36
CA CYS A 45 -1.32 3.10 -2.06
C CYS A 45 -0.63 4.24 -2.81
N ARG A 46 0.69 4.37 -2.62
CA ARG A 46 1.53 5.28 -3.41
C ARG A 46 2.84 4.57 -3.73
N ALA A 47 3.22 4.62 -5.00
CA ALA A 47 4.51 4.10 -5.43
C ALA A 47 5.64 4.81 -4.69
N TRP A 48 6.52 4.04 -4.05
CA TRP A 48 7.71 4.57 -3.39
C TRP A 48 8.59 5.39 -4.36
N THR A 49 8.62 4.99 -5.62
CA THR A 49 9.38 5.67 -6.69
C THR A 49 8.73 6.96 -7.19
N ASN A 50 7.48 7.25 -6.81
CA ASN A 50 6.78 8.48 -7.18
C ASN A 50 5.92 9.02 -6.04
N PRO A 51 6.51 9.74 -5.06
CA PRO A 51 5.77 10.31 -3.92
C PRO A 51 4.70 11.36 -4.34
N LYS A 52 4.68 11.78 -5.61
CA LYS A 52 3.72 12.76 -6.17
C LYS A 52 2.69 12.15 -7.14
N GLY A 53 2.69 10.85 -7.41
CA GLY A 53 1.86 10.24 -8.46
C GLY A 53 1.11 8.98 -8.04
N MET A 54 -0.02 8.74 -8.72
CA MET A 54 -0.90 7.56 -8.58
C MET A 54 -0.32 6.29 -9.22
N ASP A 55 1.02 6.17 -9.34
CA ASP A 55 1.65 5.03 -10.03
C ASP A 55 1.73 3.77 -9.14
N CYS A 56 0.84 3.66 -8.16
CA CYS A 56 0.67 2.40 -7.45
C CYS A 56 -0.05 1.42 -8.38
N ASN A 57 0.58 0.28 -8.63
CA ASN A 57 -0.07 -0.85 -9.25
C ASN A 57 -0.41 -1.92 -8.19
N PRO A 58 -1.65 -1.98 -7.69
CA PRO A 58 -2.03 -2.96 -6.66
C PRO A 58 -1.98 -4.41 -7.16
N TYR A 59 -1.94 -4.63 -8.48
CA TYR A 59 -1.93 -5.95 -9.10
C TYR A 59 -0.51 -6.44 -9.39
N GLN A 60 0.38 -5.56 -9.83
CA GLN A 60 1.76 -5.90 -10.18
C GLN A 60 2.75 -5.60 -9.06
N GLY A 61 2.38 -4.77 -8.08
CA GLY A 61 3.32 -4.17 -7.14
C GLY A 61 4.01 -2.95 -7.72
N ASP A 62 4.53 -2.10 -6.84
CA ASP A 62 5.20 -0.84 -7.16
C ASP A 62 6.59 -0.72 -6.53
N THR A 63 6.96 -1.67 -5.66
CA THR A 63 8.15 -1.60 -4.82
C THR A 63 8.88 -2.93 -4.80
N ASN A 64 10.21 -2.91 -5.00
CA ASN A 64 11.01 -4.12 -4.90
C ASN A 64 10.97 -4.67 -3.47
N CYS A 65 10.60 -5.95 -3.31
CA CYS A 65 10.53 -6.63 -2.01
C CYS A 65 11.87 -6.70 -1.26
N ASP A 66 13.01 -6.47 -1.92
CA ASP A 66 14.33 -6.36 -1.28
C ASP A 66 14.61 -4.97 -0.67
N THR A 67 13.72 -4.00 -0.92
CA THR A 67 13.77 -2.68 -0.28
C THR A 67 13.37 -2.82 1.18
N GLU A 68 14.19 -2.30 2.09
CA GLU A 68 13.86 -2.26 3.52
C GLU A 68 12.89 -1.12 3.79
N LEU A 69 11.65 -1.45 4.12
CA LEU A 69 10.60 -0.50 4.49
C LEU A 69 9.90 -0.95 5.77
N PRO A 70 9.40 -0.03 6.60
CA PRO A 70 8.51 -0.38 7.71
C PRO A 70 7.32 -1.21 7.21
N MET A 71 7.01 -2.32 7.89
CA MET A 71 5.82 -3.12 7.55
C MET A 71 4.59 -2.49 8.20
N LEU A 72 3.55 -2.25 7.39
CA LEU A 72 2.25 -1.81 7.88
C LEU A 72 1.51 -2.99 8.52
N CYS A 73 1.15 -2.83 9.79
CA CYS A 73 0.39 -3.78 10.57
C CYS A 73 -0.93 -3.16 11.02
N ILE A 74 -1.94 -4.01 11.23
CA ILE A 74 -3.25 -3.62 11.72
C ILE A 74 -3.68 -4.53 12.86
N ARG A 75 -4.29 -3.93 13.88
CA ARG A 75 -5.06 -4.61 14.93
C ARG A 75 -6.52 -4.23 14.76
N VAL A 76 -7.33 -5.20 14.32
CA VAL A 76 -8.78 -5.01 14.17
C VAL A 76 -9.42 -5.13 15.55
N ASP A 77 -10.15 -4.10 15.96
CA ASP A 77 -10.87 -4.05 17.24
C ASP A 77 -12.38 -3.83 17.06
N HIS A 78 -12.84 -3.86 15.80
CA HIS A 78 -14.22 -3.60 15.40
C HIS A 78 -14.73 -2.20 15.78
N SER A 79 -13.82 -1.21 15.89
CA SER A 79 -14.19 0.18 16.12
C SER A 79 -15.26 0.64 15.12
N PRO A 80 -16.35 1.27 15.59
CA PRO A 80 -17.37 1.78 14.69
C PRO A 80 -16.81 2.94 13.85
N ARG A 81 -17.30 3.05 12.62
CA ARG A 81 -16.96 4.17 11.75
C ARG A 81 -17.56 5.46 12.32
N PRO A 82 -16.79 6.55 12.48
CA PRO A 82 -17.31 7.84 12.90
C PRO A 82 -18.41 8.39 11.97
N PRO A 83 -19.35 9.20 12.48
CA PRO A 83 -20.52 9.61 11.73
C PRO A 83 -20.27 10.82 10.83
N TYR A 84 -19.54 10.64 9.72
CA TYR A 84 -19.33 11.69 8.72
C TYR A 84 -20.00 11.35 7.39
N LEU A 85 -20.38 12.41 6.64
CA LEU A 85 -20.98 12.27 5.33
C LEU A 85 -19.96 11.69 4.34
N ILE A 86 -20.36 10.65 3.62
CA ILE A 86 -19.59 10.15 2.47
C ILE A 86 -20.09 10.86 1.23
N TYR A 87 -19.33 11.83 0.74
CA TYR A 87 -19.62 12.45 -0.55
C TYR A 87 -19.27 11.47 -1.67
N GLY A 88 -20.29 11.02 -2.41
CA GLY A 88 -20.08 10.34 -3.69
C GLY A 88 -19.64 11.35 -4.74
N ASN A 89 -18.69 10.97 -5.59
CA ASN A 89 -18.24 11.81 -6.72
C ASN A 89 -19.08 11.60 -8.00
N GLY A 90 -20.26 10.98 -7.90
CA GLY A 90 -21.08 10.62 -9.07
C GLY A 90 -20.54 9.46 -9.91
N ALA A 91 -19.47 8.79 -9.48
CA ALA A 91 -19.01 7.56 -10.11
C ALA A 91 -20.02 6.41 -9.89
N VAL A 92 -20.03 5.46 -10.83
CA VAL A 92 -20.89 4.25 -10.82
C VAL A 92 -20.78 3.49 -9.50
N MET A 93 -19.62 3.57 -8.83
CA MET A 93 -19.39 3.05 -7.49
C MET A 93 -19.39 4.20 -6.47
N PRO A 94 -20.22 4.15 -5.41
CA PRO A 94 -20.13 5.11 -4.31
C PRO A 94 -18.71 5.26 -3.81
N ALA A 95 -18.27 6.49 -3.49
CA ALA A 95 -16.94 6.75 -2.93
C ALA A 95 -16.64 5.89 -1.69
N ALA A 96 -17.70 5.50 -0.95
CA ALA A 96 -17.65 4.56 0.17
C ALA A 96 -16.98 3.21 -0.18
N ASN A 97 -17.05 2.76 -1.44
CA ASN A 97 -16.40 1.53 -1.90
C ASN A 97 -14.87 1.65 -1.94
N TYR A 98 -14.35 2.86 -2.17
CA TYR A 98 -12.90 3.12 -2.18
C TYR A 98 -12.38 3.58 -0.80
N TYR A 99 -13.26 4.13 0.04
CA TYR A 99 -13.00 4.50 1.43
C TYR A 99 -13.59 3.47 2.40
N GLY A 100 -13.20 2.22 2.23
CA GLY A 100 -13.58 1.13 3.13
C GLY A 100 -13.18 1.42 4.58
N TRP A 101 -13.81 0.72 5.51
CA TRP A 101 -13.55 0.90 6.94
C TRP A 101 -12.96 -0.36 7.53
N SER A 102 -11.72 -0.28 8.03
CA SER A 102 -11.02 -1.45 8.59
C SER A 102 -11.36 -1.74 10.05
N GLY A 103 -12.00 -0.80 10.77
CA GLY A 103 -12.43 -1.00 12.16
C GLY A 103 -11.29 -1.41 13.10
N GLY A 104 -10.17 -0.68 13.05
CA GLY A 104 -8.98 -1.03 13.81
C GLY A 104 -7.91 0.06 13.79
N HIS A 105 -6.81 -0.24 14.46
CA HIS A 105 -5.64 0.63 14.55
C HIS A 105 -4.52 0.12 13.64
N VAL A 106 -3.83 1.05 12.98
CA VAL A 106 -2.64 0.76 12.19
C VAL A 106 -1.38 1.22 12.90
N SER A 107 -0.29 0.53 12.66
CA SER A 107 1.05 0.89 13.12
C SER A 107 2.10 0.29 12.19
N THR A 108 3.35 0.73 12.33
CA THR A 108 4.46 0.25 11.52
C THR A 108 5.55 -0.38 12.36
N THR A 109 6.16 -1.46 11.86
CA THR A 109 7.34 -2.08 12.47
C THR A 109 8.61 -1.26 12.16
N LEU A 110 9.76 -1.72 12.68
CA LEU A 110 11.06 -1.33 12.10
C LEU A 110 11.18 -1.77 10.63
N PRO A 111 12.05 -1.12 9.82
CA PRO A 111 12.27 -1.49 8.43
C PRO A 111 12.65 -2.96 8.25
N VAL A 112 12.07 -3.60 7.23
CA VAL A 112 12.28 -5.02 6.92
C VAL A 112 12.16 -5.25 5.42
N LYS A 113 12.92 -6.21 4.88
CA LYS A 113 12.74 -6.66 3.49
C LYS A 113 11.50 -7.54 3.40
N ALA A 114 10.54 -7.16 2.56
CA ALA A 114 9.36 -7.98 2.30
C ALA A 114 9.72 -9.35 1.68
N ALA A 115 10.85 -9.44 0.97
CA ALA A 115 11.33 -10.66 0.33
C ALA A 115 11.60 -11.82 1.31
N ARG A 116 11.76 -11.53 2.62
CA ARG A 116 11.98 -12.56 3.63
C ARG A 116 10.72 -13.37 3.96
N PHE A 117 9.53 -12.85 3.64
CA PHE A 117 8.25 -13.49 3.97
C PHE A 117 7.74 -14.27 2.76
N ARG A 118 7.36 -15.53 2.98
CA ARG A 118 6.88 -16.42 1.92
C ARG A 118 5.38 -16.26 1.66
N ASN A 119 4.65 -15.83 2.67
CA ASN A 119 3.19 -15.72 2.64
C ASN A 119 2.69 -14.71 3.70
N ARG A 120 1.40 -14.39 3.63
CA ARG A 120 0.73 -13.47 4.56
C ARG A 120 0.87 -13.90 6.02
N ALA A 121 0.78 -15.19 6.31
CA ALA A 121 0.84 -15.69 7.69
C ALA A 121 2.21 -15.43 8.34
N GLU A 122 3.32 -15.57 7.60
CA GLU A 122 4.65 -15.22 8.09
C GLU A 122 4.80 -13.71 8.36
N ALA A 123 4.23 -12.87 7.50
CA ALA A 123 4.23 -11.41 7.71
C ALA A 123 3.34 -11.01 8.90
N SER A 124 2.15 -11.62 9.05
CA SER A 124 1.29 -11.43 10.22
C SER A 124 1.97 -11.84 11.51
N ARG A 125 2.67 -12.98 11.52
CA ARG A 125 3.47 -13.41 12.68
C ARG A 125 4.51 -12.38 13.07
N PHE A 126 5.17 -11.75 12.09
CA PHE A 126 6.12 -10.69 12.39
C PHE A 126 5.47 -9.44 12.98
N CYS A 127 4.31 -9.02 12.46
CA CYS A 127 3.51 -7.96 13.09
C CYS A 127 3.17 -8.31 14.54
N ALA A 128 2.76 -9.57 14.79
CA ALA A 128 2.43 -10.05 16.12
C ALA A 128 3.65 -10.05 17.08
N GLU A 129 4.81 -10.47 16.59
CA GLU A 129 6.08 -10.46 17.33
C GLU A 129 6.57 -9.03 17.63
N ALA A 130 6.35 -8.08 16.71
CA ALA A 130 6.82 -6.70 16.84
C ALA A 130 5.90 -5.81 17.70
N LEU A 131 4.58 -6.03 17.65
CA LEU A 131 3.58 -5.10 18.18
C LEU A 131 2.58 -5.74 19.15
N GLY A 132 2.51 -7.08 19.22
CA GLY A 132 1.62 -7.85 20.08
C GLY A 132 0.70 -8.82 19.31
N GLN A 133 0.21 -9.86 19.96
CA GLN A 133 -0.47 -11.01 19.31
C GLN A 133 -1.71 -10.67 18.46
N GLU A 134 -2.34 -9.53 18.69
CA GLU A 134 -3.53 -9.09 17.94
C GLU A 134 -3.21 -8.32 16.64
N TRP A 135 -1.92 -8.11 16.35
CA TRP A 135 -1.47 -7.41 15.16
C TRP A 135 -1.20 -8.38 14.01
N GLU A 136 -1.69 -8.05 12.83
CA GLU A 136 -1.40 -8.77 11.59
C GLU A 136 -0.95 -7.83 10.46
N VAL A 137 -0.42 -8.38 9.36
CA VAL A 137 -0.01 -7.56 8.22
C VAL A 137 -1.25 -6.95 7.56
N ALA A 138 -1.20 -5.64 7.33
CA ALA A 138 -2.26 -4.93 6.63
C ALA A 138 -2.16 -5.15 5.12
N GLY A 139 -3.30 -5.33 4.44
CA GLY A 139 -3.36 -5.15 3.00
C GLY A 139 -3.43 -3.67 2.63
N ILE A 140 -3.25 -3.35 1.35
CA ILE A 140 -3.41 -1.98 0.80
C ILE A 140 -4.87 -1.50 0.84
N TRP A 141 -5.75 -2.46 1.05
CA TRP A 141 -7.18 -2.35 1.24
C TRP A 141 -7.48 -2.35 2.77
N GLY A 142 -6.49 -2.48 3.65
CA GLY A 142 -6.64 -2.74 5.09
C GLY A 142 -6.60 -4.25 5.43
N ALA A 143 -7.03 -4.63 6.64
CA ALA A 143 -7.18 -6.05 7.03
C ALA A 143 -8.18 -6.80 6.12
N GLN A 144 -9.14 -6.04 5.60
CA GLN A 144 -10.13 -6.31 4.55
C GLN A 144 -11.04 -5.06 4.56
N PRO A 145 -11.05 -4.17 3.55
CA PRO A 145 -12.02 -3.09 3.52
C PRO A 145 -13.33 -3.74 3.10
N HIS A 146 -14.14 -4.07 4.07
CA HIS A 146 -15.48 -4.49 3.76
C HIS A 146 -16.24 -3.23 3.32
N TRP A 147 -16.82 -3.27 2.12
CA TRP A 147 -18.04 -2.51 1.92
C TRP A 147 -19.02 -2.99 2.98
N ILE A 148 -19.41 -2.12 3.90
CA ILE A 148 -20.34 -2.52 4.95
C ILE A 148 -21.74 -2.40 4.35
N PRO A 149 -22.51 -3.51 4.29
CA PRO A 149 -23.85 -3.47 3.73
C PRO A 149 -24.73 -2.42 4.37
N GLY A 150 -25.29 -1.54 3.54
CA GLY A 150 -26.10 -0.41 4.00
C GLY A 150 -25.34 0.91 4.17
N MET A 151 -24.02 0.97 3.92
CA MET A 151 -23.26 2.24 3.92
C MET A 151 -23.90 3.29 3.02
N ASN A 152 -24.36 4.39 3.62
CA ASN A 152 -24.74 5.61 2.92
C ASN A 152 -24.46 6.81 3.84
N GLY A 153 -24.76 8.04 3.39
CA GLY A 153 -24.54 9.26 4.18
C GLY A 153 -25.26 9.32 5.53
N THR A 154 -26.11 8.34 5.86
CA THR A 154 -26.91 8.25 7.09
C THR A 154 -26.82 6.89 7.80
N LYS A 155 -26.06 5.93 7.26
CA LYS A 155 -26.01 4.54 7.78
C LYS A 155 -24.58 4.10 8.02
N TYR A 156 -24.30 3.97 9.31
CA TYR A 156 -23.04 3.56 9.90
C TYR A 156 -23.03 2.05 10.09
N ALA A 157 -21.86 1.45 10.14
CA ALA A 157 -21.74 0.06 10.56
C ALA A 157 -22.15 -0.08 12.03
N GLY A 158 -23.07 -0.99 12.33
CA GLY A 158 -23.43 -1.34 13.71
C GLY A 158 -24.75 -0.77 14.24
N THR A 159 -25.75 -0.52 13.39
CA THR A 159 -27.16 -0.48 13.81
C THR A 159 -27.88 -1.76 13.40
#